data_AF-A0A414ZGY1-F1
#
_entry.id   AF-A0A414ZGY1-F1
#
_cell.length_a   1.000
_cell.length_b   1.000
_cell.length_c   1.000
_cell.angle_alpha   90.00
_cell.angle_beta   90.00
_cell.angle_gamma   90.00
#
_symmetry.space_group_name_H-M   'P 1'
#
loop_
_entity.id
_entity.type
_entity.pdbx_description
1 polymer ?
#
loop_
_entity_poly.entity_id
_entity_poly.type
_entity_poly.pdbx_seq_one_letter_code
_entity_poly.pdbx_strand_id
1 'polypeptide(L)' 'YYKKKRDQGKHHLTATGAVARKLTSVIYAVLRDSKPYEPKSFC' A
#
# COMPACT_ATOMS: atom_id res chain seq x y z
N TYR A 1 -5.52 -5.88 -2.25
CA TYR A 1 -4.41 -5.31 -3.08
C TYR A 1 -3.35 -6.35 -3.48
N TYR A 2 -2.75 -7.10 -2.53
CA TYR A 2 -1.76 -8.14 -2.84
C TYR A 2 -2.29 -9.21 -3.79
N LYS A 3 -3.43 -9.85 -3.44
CA LYS A 3 -4.11 -10.85 -4.29
C LYS A 3 -4.39 -10.30 -5.69
N LYS A 4 -5.02 -9.12 -5.79
CA LYS A 4 -5.21 -8.42 -7.08
C LYS A 4 -3.93 -8.28 -7.91
N LYS A 5 -2.76 -8.05 -7.30
CA LYS A 5 -1.46 -7.99 -8.01
C LYS A 5 -0.95 -9.38 -8.40
N ARG A 6 -1.23 -10.40 -7.61
CA ARG A 6 -0.95 -11.81 -7.93
C ARG A 6 -1.85 -12.33 -9.06
N ASP A 7 -3.13 -11.96 -9.04
CA ASP A 7 -4.11 -12.29 -10.09
C ASP A 7 -3.77 -11.61 -11.42
N GLN A 8 -3.12 -10.43 -11.37
CA GLN A 8 -2.49 -9.77 -12.53
C GLN A 8 -1.21 -10.48 -13.03
N GLY A 9 -0.87 -11.66 -12.50
CA GLY A 9 0.32 -12.43 -12.89
C GLY A 9 1.64 -11.90 -12.34
N LYS A 10 1.65 -10.92 -11.41
CA LYS A 10 2.91 -10.38 -10.90
C LYS A 10 3.65 -11.35 -9.98
N HIS A 11 4.98 -11.33 -10.07
CA HIS A 11 5.85 -12.10 -9.18
C HIS A 11 5.62 -11.73 -7.71
N HIS A 12 5.79 -12.69 -6.80
CA HIS A 12 5.56 -12.50 -5.36
C HIS A 12 6.28 -11.26 -4.82
N LEU A 13 7.56 -11.13 -5.13
CA LEU A 13 8.40 -10.01 -4.68
C LEU A 13 7.87 -8.66 -5.19
N THR A 14 7.35 -8.60 -6.41
CA THR A 14 6.77 -7.38 -6.98
C THR A 14 5.45 -7.02 -6.28
N ALA A 15 4.61 -8.02 -5.99
CA ALA A 15 3.35 -7.80 -5.29
C ALA A 15 3.58 -7.35 -3.85
N THR A 16 4.54 -7.95 -3.14
CA THR A 16 4.93 -7.55 -1.77
C THR A 16 5.55 -6.16 -1.76
N GLY A 17 6.48 -5.86 -2.68
CA GLY A 17 7.08 -4.53 -2.80
C GLY A 17 6.05 -3.44 -3.09
N ALA A 18 5.01 -3.74 -3.87
CA ALA A 18 3.91 -2.80 -4.12
C ALA A 18 3.05 -2.55 -2.87
N VAL A 19 2.85 -3.56 -2.02
CA VAL A 19 2.17 -3.39 -0.73
C VAL A 19 3.03 -2.56 0.22
N ALA A 20 4.32 -2.87 0.33
CA ALA A 20 5.25 -2.14 1.20
C ALA A 20 5.33 -0.65 0.83
N ARG A 21 5.51 -0.33 -0.46
CA ARG A 21 5.51 1.06 -0.96
C ARG A 21 4.21 1.79 -0.64
N LYS A 22 3.07 1.12 -0.80
CA LYS A 22 1.77 1.71 -0.49
C LYS A 22 1.66 2.09 1.00
N LEU A 23 2.13 1.22 1.90
CA LEU A 23 2.11 1.46 3.34
C LEU A 23 3.10 2.56 3.75
N THR A 24 4.32 2.56 3.20
CA THR A 24 5.30 3.61 3.51
C THR A 24 4.86 4.98 3.00
N SER A 25 4.18 5.07 1.85
CA SER A 25 3.59 6.33 1.39
C SER A 25 2.51 6.85 2.34
N VAL A 26 1.71 5.97 2.94
CA VAL A 26 0.70 6.35 3.95
C VAL A 26 1.37 6.90 5.20
N ILE A 27 2.38 6.19 5.73
CA ILE A 27 3.14 6.64 6.91
C ILE A 27 3.77 8.01 6.64
N TYR A 28 4.41 8.16 5.48
CA TYR A 28 5.02 9.42 5.09
C TYR A 28 4.00 10.58 4.99
N ALA A 29 2.80 10.33 4.46
CA ALA A 29 1.75 11.35 4.40
C ALA A 29 1.26 11.77 5.80
N VAL A 30 1.08 10.80 6.71
CA VAL A 30 0.67 11.06 8.10
C VAL A 30 1.72 11.93 8.80
N LEU A 31 3.00 11.58 8.65
CA LEU A 31 4.12 12.33 9.26
C LEU A 31 4.28 13.73 8.64
N ARG A 32 4.10 13.86 7.32
CA ARG A 32 4.23 15.15 6.61
C ARG A 32 3.09 16.10 6.97
N ASP A 33 1.85 15.63 6.90
CA ASP A 33 0.68 16.49 7.02
C ASP A 33 0.21 16.65 8.48
N SER A 34 0.80 15.89 9.43
CA SER A 34 0.40 15.85 10.84
C SER A 34 -1.10 15.60 11.04
N LYS A 35 -1.72 14.90 10.08
CA LYS A 35 -3.14 14.56 10.10
C LYS A 35 -3.32 13.13 10.59
N PRO A 36 -4.36 12.86 11.40
CA PRO A 36 -4.67 11.51 11.82
C PRO A 36 -4.89 10.60 10.61
N TYR A 37 -4.44 9.35 10.72
CA TYR A 37 -4.59 8.37 9.66
C TYR A 37 -6.07 8.03 9.44
N GLU A 38 -6.58 8.35 8.25
CA GLU A 38 -7.90 7.91 7.81
C GLU A 38 -7.78 6.62 6.98
N PRO A 39 -8.26 5.47 7.49
CA PRO A 39 -8.22 4.23 6.75
C PRO A 39 -9.18 4.32 5.55
N LYS A 40 -8.64 4.59 4.37
CA LYS A 40 -9.40 4.40 3.12
C LYS A 40 -9.69 2.91 2.97
N SER A 41 -10.97 2.54 3.01
CA SER A 41 -11.41 1.18 2.72
C SER A 41 -11.00 0.83 1.29
N PHE A 42 -9.98 0.00 1.15
CA PHE A 42 -9.51 -0.47 -0.14
C PHE A 42 -10.18 -1.81 -0.42
N CYS A 43 -11.45 -1.75 -0.86
CA CYS A 43 -12.15 -2.88 -1.45
C CYS A 43 -11.45 -3.30 -2.77
#